data_AF-A0A358DED8-F1
#
_entry.id   AF-A0A358DED8-F1
#
_cell.length_a   1.000
_cell.length_b   1.000
_cell.length_c   1.000
_cell.angle_alpha   90.00
_cell.angle_beta   90.00
_cell.angle_gamma   90.00
#
_symmetry.space_group_name_H-M   'P 1'
#
loop_
_entity.id
_entity.type
_entity.pdbx_description
1 polymer ?
#
loop_
_entity_poly.entity_id
_entity_poly.type
_entity_poly.pdbx_seq_one_letter_code
_entity_poly.pdbx_strand_id
1 'polypeptide(L)' 'SGINIKLMKCTGMRESWKMRRVAESLGMKVMMGCMTETSCAISAASQLCSGMDFADLDGAL' A
#
# COMPACT_ATOMS: atom_id res chain seq x y z
N SER A 1 7.67 -14.48 1.80
CA SER A 1 7.13 -13.72 2.94
C SER A 1 7.04 -12.25 2.55
N GLY A 2 6.10 -11.48 3.11
CA GLY A 2 5.83 -10.11 2.67
C GLY A 2 4.96 -9.30 3.63
N ILE A 3 4.71 -8.04 3.31
CA ILE A 3 3.82 -7.17 4.08
C ILE A 3 2.67 -6.61 3.22
N ASN A 4 1.53 -6.39 3.87
CA ASN A 4 0.40 -5.65 3.31
C ASN A 4 0.31 -4.27 3.95
N ILE A 5 0.67 -3.24 3.18
CA ILE A 5 0.64 -1.84 3.59
C ILE A 5 -0.74 -1.25 3.26
N LYS A 6 -1.41 -0.69 4.27
CA LYS A 6 -2.67 0.05 4.11
C LYS A 6 -2.50 1.44 4.70
N LEU A 7 -2.97 2.48 4.00
CA LEU A 7 -2.78 3.87 4.43
C LEU A 7 -3.31 4.12 5.85
N MET A 8 -4.46 3.52 6.19
CA MET A 8 -5.10 3.65 7.51
C MET A 8 -4.36 2.95 8.65
N LYS A 9 -3.40 2.07 8.35
CA LYS A 9 -2.55 1.41 9.37
C LYS A 9 -1.21 2.11 9.56
N CYS A 10 -0.75 2.86 8.56
CA CYS A 10 0.58 3.46 8.53
C CYS A 10 0.56 4.99 8.58
N THR A 11 -0.58 5.64 8.82
CA THR A 11 -0.72 7.11 8.91
C THR A 11 -0.55 7.85 7.58
N GLY A 12 -0.73 7.15 6.45
CA GLY A 12 -0.81 7.76 5.12
C GLY A 12 0.38 7.49 4.19
N MET A 13 0.42 8.25 3.08
CA MET A 13 1.26 7.94 1.90
C MET A 13 2.76 7.97 2.20
N ARG A 14 3.22 8.94 3.01
CA ARG A 14 4.65 9.14 3.30
C ARG A 14 5.25 7.93 4.03
N GLU A 15 4.57 7.46 5.06
CA GLU A 15 5.02 6.31 5.83
C GLU A 15 4.83 5.01 5.05
N SER A 16 3.76 4.89 4.25
CA SER A 16 3.59 3.79 3.30
C SER A 16 4.81 3.63 2.37
N TRP A 17 5.33 4.73 1.82
CA TRP A 17 6.50 4.70 0.95
C TRP A 17 7.79 4.31 1.70
N LYS A 18 7.98 4.79 2.93
CA LYS A 18 9.12 4.38 3.77
C LYS A 18 9.06 2.90 4.11
N MET A 19 7.88 2.40 4.52
CA MET A 19 7.66 0.99 4.84
C MET A 19 7.98 0.09 3.65
N ARG A 20 7.55 0.47 2.43
CA ARG A 20 7.92 -0.22 1.20
C ARG A 20 9.43 -0.36 1.05
N ARG A 21 10.18 0.75 1.16
CA ARG A 21 11.63 0.73 0.99
C ARG A 21 12.34 -0.16 2.01
N VAL A 22 11.86 -0.15 3.26
CA VAL A 22 12.39 -1.05 4.29
C VAL A 22 12.09 -2.50 3.94
N ALA A 23 10.85 -2.83 3.56
CA ALA A 23 10.48 -4.18 3.17
C ALA A 23 11.28 -4.69 1.96
N GLU A 24 11.46 -3.87 0.92
CA GLU A 24 12.31 -4.19 -0.24
C GLU A 24 13.77 -4.44 0.18
N SER A 25 14.33 -3.61 1.08
CA SER A 25 15.71 -3.81 1.59
C SER A 25 15.89 -5.11 2.37
N LEU A 26 14.80 -5.67 2.90
CA LEU A 26 14.77 -6.95 3.60
C LEU A 26 14.42 -8.13 2.67
N GLY A 27 14.31 -7.89 1.36
CA GLY A 27 13.93 -8.92 0.37
C GLY A 27 12.50 -9.42 0.52
N MET A 28 11.62 -8.63 1.13
CA MET A 28 10.21 -8.96 1.32
C MET A 28 9.37 -8.53 0.12
N LYS A 29 8.34 -9.31 -0.19
CA LYS A 29 7.30 -8.86 -1.13
C LYS A 29 6.42 -7.79 -0.49
N VAL A 30 5.91 -6.86 -1.30
CA VAL A 30 5.08 -5.75 -0.83
C VAL A 30 3.74 -5.72 -1.59
N MET A 31 2.66 -5.64 -0.83
CA MET A 31 1.31 -5.42 -1.34
C MET A 31 0.79 -4.06 -0.86
N MET A 32 0.18 -3.28 -1.75
CA MET A 32 -0.71 -2.18 -1.36
C MET A 32 -2.11 -2.72 -1.15
N GLY A 33 -2.69 -2.48 0.04
CA GLY A 33 -4.07 -2.82 0.36
C GLY A 33 -4.90 -1.60 0.77
N CYS A 34 -6.22 -1.76 0.79
CA CYS A 34 -7.16 -0.76 1.33
C CYS A 34 -8.04 -1.33 2.45
N MET A 35 -8.79 -0.47 3.14
CA MET A 35 -10.04 -0.87 3.78
C MET A 35 -11.20 -0.64 2.81
N THR A 36 -12.45 -0.86 3.22
CA THR A 36 -13.62 -0.32 2.50
C THR A 36 -13.59 1.21 2.62
N GLU A 37 -13.21 1.88 1.54
CA GLU A 37 -12.86 3.29 1.51
C GLU A 37 -13.39 3.93 0.22
N THR A 38 -13.63 5.24 0.23
CA THR A 38 -14.03 5.93 -1.00
C THR A 38 -12.86 6.06 -1.98
N SER A 39 -13.18 6.44 -3.21
CA SER A 39 -12.19 6.66 -4.28
C SER A 39 -11.08 7.64 -3.90
N CYS A 40 -11.28 8.54 -2.92
CA CYS A 40 -10.25 9.46 -2.43
C CYS A 40 -9.04 8.71 -1.86
N ALA A 41 -9.24 7.79 -0.92
CA ALA A 41 -8.15 7.04 -0.30
C ALA A 41 -7.60 5.95 -1.23
N ILE A 42 -8.46 5.32 -2.03
CA ILE A 42 -8.05 4.36 -3.06
C ILE A 42 -7.14 5.04 -4.09
N SER A 43 -7.47 6.25 -4.53
CA SER A 43 -6.63 7.01 -5.46
C SER A 43 -5.30 7.43 -4.84
N ALA A 44 -5.28 7.75 -3.54
CA ALA A 44 -4.03 8.03 -2.83
C ALA A 44 -3.12 6.79 -2.75
N ALA A 45 -3.70 5.61 -2.48
CA ALA A 45 -2.96 4.35 -2.44
C ALA A 45 -2.47 3.91 -3.82
N SER A 46 -3.25 4.13 -4.89
CA SER A 46 -2.90 3.72 -6.26
C SER A 46 -1.66 4.44 -6.80
N GLN A 47 -1.39 5.67 -6.36
CA GLN A 47 -0.14 6.38 -6.71
C GLN A 47 1.12 5.66 -6.22
N LEU A 48 1.02 4.74 -5.24
CA LEU A 48 2.14 4.02 -4.66
C LEU A 48 2.32 2.60 -5.25
N CYS A 49 1.41 2.14 -6.12
CA CYS A 49 1.39 0.77 -6.63
C CYS A 49 2.54 0.42 -7.58
N SER A 50 3.15 1.40 -8.26
CA SER A 50 4.22 1.13 -9.24
C SER A 50 5.42 0.44 -8.57
N GLY A 51 5.69 -0.82 -8.94
CA GLY A 51 6.76 -1.63 -8.37
C GLY A 51 6.41 -2.31 -7.03
N MET A 52 5.14 -2.31 -6.62
CA MET A 52 4.63 -3.28 -5.65
C MET A 52 4.35 -4.61 -6.34
N ASP A 53 4.45 -5.72 -5.60
CA ASP A 53 4.19 -7.06 -6.14
C ASP A 53 2.70 -7.34 -6.34
N PHE A 54 1.85 -6.74 -5.50
CA PHE A 54 0.40 -6.94 -5.50
C PHE A 54 -0.36 -5.65 -5.15
N ALA A 55 -1.61 -5.57 -5.60
CA ALA A 55 -2.53 -4.49 -5.26
C ALA A 55 -3.92 -5.07 -4.93
N ASP A 56 -4.44 -4.67 -3.77
CA ASP A 56 -5.77 -4.96 -3.25
C ASP A 56 -6.46 -3.61 -2.98
N LEU A 57 -7.03 -3.03 -4.03
CA LEU A 57 -7.59 -1.67 -4.07
C LEU A 57 -9.05 -1.67 -4.55
N ASP A 58 -9.82 -2.66 -4.09
CA ASP A 58 -11.21 -2.92 -4.49
C ASP A 58 -12.25 -2.25 -3.57
N GLY A 59 -11.82 -1.55 -2.51
CA GLY A 59 -12.72 -1.00 -1.50
C GLY A 59 -13.73 0.05 -1.96
N ALA A 60 -13.65 0.52 -3.21
CA ALA A 60 -14.56 1.46 -3.85
C ALA A 60 -15.36 0.87 -5.03
N LEU A 61 -15.28 -0.44 -5.26
CA LEU A 61 -16.13 -1.20 -6.20
C LEU A 61 -17.48 -1.53 -5.56
#